data_AF-A0A8X6F2D7-F1
#
_entry.id   AF-A0A8X6F2D7-F1
#
_cell.length_a   1.000
_cell.length_b   1.000
_cell.length_c   1.000
_cell.angle_alpha   90.00
_cell.angle_beta   90.00
_cell.angle_gamma   90.00
#
_symmetry.space_group_name_H-M   'P 1'
#
loop_
_entity.id
_entity.type
_entity.pdbx_description
1 polymer ?
#
loop_
_entity_poly.entity_id
_entity_poly.type
_entity_poly.pdbx_seq_one_letter_code
_entity_poly.pdbx_strand_id
1 'polypeptide(L)'
;RESTVLFKTLIHPVLTYALETWIMTMKEEKISDASECKVLNSVLGGNQENGNWSRKRSTVLYRMFKEPDVVYSNKIRCLNWSGHIIHVNGDSNIL
;
A
#
# COMPACT_ATOMS: atom_id res chain seq x y z
N ARG A 1 1.53 5.20 -18.44
CA ARG A 1 2.84 4.85 -17.81
C ARG A 1 3.29 5.93 -16.84
N GLU A 2 3.09 7.22 -17.15
CA GLU A 2 3.45 8.32 -16.23
C GLU A 2 2.58 8.36 -14.97
N SER A 3 1.28 8.07 -15.11
CA SER A 3 0.34 8.06 -13.99
C SER A 3 0.70 7.01 -12.91
N THR A 4 1.21 5.85 -13.31
CA THR A 4 1.69 4.83 -12.36
C THR A 4 2.96 5.27 -11.63
N VAL A 5 3.80 6.10 -12.25
CA VAL A 5 4.99 6.64 -11.60
C VAL A 5 4.56 7.65 -10.53
N LEU A 6 3.65 8.57 -10.86
CA LEU A 6 3.13 9.54 -9.89
C LEU A 6 2.53 8.89 -8.64
N PHE A 7 1.72 7.84 -8.82
CA PHE A 7 1.17 7.10 -7.68
C PHE A 7 2.27 6.50 -6.81
N LYS A 8 3.28 5.87 -7.40
CA LYS A 8 4.40 5.25 -6.68
C LYS A 8 5.28 6.28 -5.96
N THR A 9 5.56 7.41 -6.60
CA THR A 9 6.53 8.38 -6.07
C THR A 9 5.91 9.32 -5.04
N LEU A 10 4.63 9.64 -5.15
CA LEU A 10 3.97 10.63 -4.28
C LEU A 10 2.97 9.99 -3.33
N ILE A 11 2.05 9.18 -3.85
CA ILE A 11 0.91 8.70 -3.08
C ILE A 11 1.31 7.53 -2.19
N HIS A 12 2.04 6.56 -2.73
CA HIS A 12 2.50 5.38 -2.01
C HIS A 12 3.31 5.72 -0.75
N PRO A 13 4.36 6.57 -0.78
CA PRO A 13 5.11 6.89 0.43
C PRO A 13 4.30 7.66 1.47
N VAL A 14 3.40 8.55 1.05
CA VAL A 14 2.50 9.27 1.98
C VAL A 14 1.55 8.30 2.67
N LEU A 15 0.99 7.35 1.92
CA LEU A 15 0.13 6.31 2.48
C LEU A 15 0.91 5.44 3.46
N THR A 16 2.08 4.93 3.05
CA THR A 16 2.93 4.09 3.91
C THR A 16 3.30 4.81 5.21
N TYR A 17 3.72 6.08 5.15
CA TYR A 17 4.05 6.85 6.35
C TYR A 17 2.86 7.03 7.29
N ALA A 18 1.68 7.35 6.75
CA ALA A 18 0.48 7.48 7.56
C ALA A 18 0.13 6.16 8.28
N LEU A 19 0.30 5.03 7.60
CA LEU A 19 0.04 3.70 8.15
C LEU A 19 1.13 3.21 9.13
N GLU A 20 2.37 3.69 9.01
CA GLU A 20 3.43 3.43 9.99
C GLU A 20 3.12 4.11 11.33
N THR A 21 2.51 5.31 11.30
CA THR A 21 2.18 6.07 12.51
C THR A 21 0.91 5.61 13.24
N TRP A 22 0.06 4.80 12.59
CA TRP A 22 -1.24 4.42 13.14
C TRP A 22 -1.35 2.91 13.36
N ILE A 23 -1.87 2.50 14.53
CA ILE A 23 -2.13 1.09 14.83
C ILE A 23 -3.33 0.64 13.99
N MET A 24 -3.08 -0.14 12.94
CA MET A 24 -4.14 -0.61 12.06
C MET A 24 -4.91 -1.79 12.66
N THR A 25 -6.22 -1.61 12.81
CA THR A 25 -7.17 -2.72 13.00
C THR A 25 -7.53 -3.36 11.66
N MET A 26 -8.05 -4.60 11.68
CA MET A 26 -8.53 -5.28 10.46
C MET A 26 -9.59 -4.46 9.67
N LYS A 27 -10.33 -3.59 10.34
CA LYS A 27 -11.31 -2.69 9.71
C LYS A 27 -10.62 -1.60 8.92
N GLU A 28 -9.59 -0.99 9.49
CA GLU A 28 -8.82 0.09 8.85
C GLU A 28 -8.00 -0.42 7.68
N GLU A 29 -7.46 -1.64 7.76
CA GLU A 29 -6.80 -2.30 6.62
C GLU A 29 -7.72 -2.38 5.40
N LYS A 30 -8.98 -2.81 5.59
CA LYS A 30 -9.96 -2.89 4.50
C LYS A 30 -10.32 -1.52 3.93
N ILE A 31 -10.36 -0.49 4.77
CA ILE A 31 -10.61 0.89 4.34
C ILE A 31 -9.42 1.41 3.52
N SER A 32 -8.19 1.08 3.93
CA SER A 32 -6.95 1.42 3.20
C SER A 32 -6.90 0.76 1.82
N ASP A 33 -7.20 -0.53 1.73
CA ASP A 33 -7.27 -1.24 0.44
C ASP A 33 -8.33 -0.61 -0.49
N ALA A 34 -9.51 -0.28 0.07
CA ALA A 34 -10.56 0.38 -0.68
C ALA A 34 -10.21 1.81 -1.12
N SER A 35 -9.45 2.57 -0.30
CA SER A 35 -9.00 3.92 -0.64
C SER A 35 -7.91 3.87 -1.71
N GLU A 36 -6.96 2.95 -1.60
CA GLU A 36 -5.92 2.69 -2.60
C GLU A 36 -6.55 2.34 -3.95
N CYS A 37 -7.49 1.39 -3.96
CA CYS A 37 -8.21 0.97 -5.16
C CYS A 37 -9.01 2.11 -5.82
N LYS A 38 -9.55 3.04 -5.02
CA LYS A 38 -10.22 4.25 -5.56
C LYS A 38 -9.23 5.20 -6.23
N VAL A 39 -8.09 5.45 -5.60
CA VAL A 39 -7.04 6.30 -6.17
C VAL A 39 -6.46 5.69 -7.44
N LEU A 40 -6.16 4.39 -7.42
CA LEU A 40 -5.67 3.65 -8.59
C LEU A 40 -6.67 3.70 -9.76
N ASN A 41 -7.98 3.54 -9.51
CA ASN A 41 -9.00 3.70 -10.54
C ASN A 41 -9.03 5.12 -11.13
N SER A 42 -8.76 6.15 -10.33
CA SER A 42 -8.69 7.54 -10.79
C SER A 42 -7.47 7.77 -11.69
N VAL A 43 -6.31 7.26 -11.27
CA VAL A 43 -5.02 7.48 -11.94
C VAL A 43 -4.85 6.62 -13.19
N LEU A 44 -5.33 5.37 -13.17
CA LEU A 44 -5.25 4.43 -14.30
C LEU A 44 -6.43 4.54 -15.27
N GLY A 45 -7.48 5.26 -14.88
CA GLY A 45 -8.76 5.27 -15.58
C GLY A 45 -9.55 3.97 -15.41
N GLY A 46 -10.86 4.07 -15.63
CA GLY A 46 -11.79 2.93 -15.61
C GLY A 46 -11.51 1.92 -16.74
N ASN A 47 -12.18 0.76 -16.70
CA ASN A 47 -12.20 -0.15 -17.84
C ASN A 47 -13.22 0.39 -18.84
N GLN A 48 -12.78 0.71 -20.06
CA GLN A 48 -13.69 1.04 -21.15
C GLN A 48 -14.07 -0.26 -21.84
N GLU A 49 -15.19 -0.86 -21.43
CA GLU A 49 -15.78 -2.00 -22.14
C GLU A 49 -16.99 -1.49 -22.91
N ASN A 50 -16.97 -1.70 -24.23
CA ASN A 50 -18.09 -1.44 -25.13
C ASN A 50 -18.66 0.01 -25.06
N GLY A 51 -17.78 1.00 -24.88
CA GLY A 51 -18.18 2.41 -24.80
C GLY A 51 -18.67 2.87 -23.43
N ASN A 52 -18.73 1.97 -22.42
CA ASN A 52 -19.11 2.32 -21.07
C ASN A 52 -17.91 2.26 -20.10
N TRP A 53 -17.79 3.27 -19.24
CA TRP A 53 -16.72 3.34 -18.24
C TRP A 53 -17.15 2.60 -16.97
N SER A 54 -16.53 1.45 -16.72
CA SER A 54 -16.78 0.67 -15.50
C SER A 54 -15.60 0.75 -14.54
N ARG A 55 -15.88 0.81 -13.23
CA ARG A 55 -14.84 0.72 -12.20
C ARG A 55 -14.19 -0.66 -12.24
N LYS A 56 -12.86 -0.72 -12.21
CA LYS A 56 -12.12 -1.99 -12.17
C LYS A 56 -12.23 -2.61 -10.78
N ARG A 57 -12.37 -3.95 -10.73
CA ARG A 57 -12.32 -4.73 -9.48
C ARG A 57 -10.92 -4.65 -8.86
N SER A 58 -10.80 -4.66 -7.53
CA SER A 58 -9.51 -4.55 -6.81
C SER A 58 -8.49 -5.59 -7.28
N THR A 59 -8.92 -6.85 -7.42
CA THR A 59 -8.06 -7.94 -7.90
C THR A 59 -7.49 -7.73 -9.30
N VAL A 60 -8.27 -7.11 -10.19
CA VAL A 60 -7.84 -6.79 -11.56
C VAL A 60 -6.84 -5.64 -11.54
N LEU A 61 -7.06 -4.64 -10.69
CA LEU A 61 -6.13 -3.52 -10.52
C LEU A 61 -4.78 -3.97 -9.97
N TYR A 62 -4.76 -4.80 -8.92
CA TYR A 62 -3.52 -5.31 -8.37
C TYR A 62 -2.73 -6.15 -9.39
N ARG A 63 -3.41 -6.95 -10.21
CA ARG A 63 -2.77 -7.66 -11.34
C ARG A 63 -2.14 -6.72 -12.37
N MET A 64 -2.77 -5.58 -12.65
CA MET A 64 -2.23 -4.57 -13.58
C MET A 64 -1.08 -3.79 -12.96
N PHE A 65 -1.16 -3.47 -11.67
CA PHE A 65 -0.17 -2.69 -10.93
C PHE A 65 1.10 -3.50 -10.61
N LYS A 66 0.98 -4.84 -10.47
CA LYS A 66 2.07 -5.81 -10.25
C LYS A 66 2.96 -5.55 -9.03
N GLU A 67 2.48 -4.75 -8.08
CA GLU A 67 3.18 -4.43 -6.85
C GLU A 67 2.38 -4.86 -5.61
N PRO A 68 3.06 -5.07 -4.47
CA PRO A 68 2.38 -5.38 -3.22
C PRO A 68 1.48 -4.21 -2.77
N ASP A 69 0.33 -4.55 -2.21
CA ASP A 69 -0.60 -3.65 -1.51
C ASP A 69 0.15 -2.83 -0.44
N VAL A 70 -0.23 -1.57 -0.25
CA VAL A 70 0.35 -0.70 0.78
C VAL A 70 0.23 -1.32 2.18
N VAL A 71 -0.87 -2.01 2.48
CA VAL A 71 -1.05 -2.70 3.77
C VAL A 71 0.01 -3.79 3.95
N TYR A 72 0.31 -4.54 2.89
CA TYR A 72 1.33 -5.57 2.93
C TYR A 72 2.74 -4.98 3.07
N SER A 73 3.04 -3.89 2.35
CA SER A 73 4.33 -3.20 2.48
C SER A 73 4.52 -2.59 3.88
N ASN A 74 3.45 -2.06 4.50
CA ASN A 74 3.48 -1.56 5.88
C ASN A 74 3.76 -2.69 6.88
N LYS A 75 3.12 -3.85 6.75
CA LYS A 75 3.37 -5.01 7.63
C LYS A 75 4.82 -5.46 7.57
N ILE A 76 5.41 -5.52 6.38
CA ILE A 76 6.84 -5.84 6.22
C ILE A 76 7.71 -4.80 6.95
N ARG A 77 7.39 -3.51 6.83
CA ARG A 77 8.13 -2.43 7.49
C ARG A 77 8.05 -2.53 9.01
N CYS A 78 6.86 -2.77 9.56
CA CYS A 78 6.68 -3.00 10.99
C CYS A 78 7.49 -4.22 11.49
N LEU A 79 7.51 -5.32 10.72
CA LEU A 79 8.32 -6.50 11.03
C LEU A 79 9.82 -6.18 10.99
N ASN A 80 10.28 -5.46 9.97
CA ASN A 80 11.68 -5.05 9.87
C ASN A 80 12.09 -4.13 11.02
N TRP A 81 11.23 -3.19 11.42
CA TRP A 81 11.50 -2.31 12.56
C TRP A 81 11.54 -3.06 13.88
N SER A 82 10.58 -3.99 14.08
CA SER A 82 10.59 -4.88 15.25
C SER A 82 11.87 -5.71 15.30
N GLY A 83 12.29 -6.28 14.17
CA GLY A 83 13.55 -7.00 14.06
C GLY A 83 14.76 -6.12 14.36
N HIS A 84 14.78 -4.87 13.87
CA HIS A 84 15.85 -3.92 14.16
C HIS A 84 15.95 -3.60 15.65
N ILE A 85 14.82 -3.36 16.33
CA ILE A 85 14.79 -3.13 17.79
C ILE A 85 15.34 -4.35 18.54
N ILE A 86 15.00 -5.57 18.11
CA ILE A 86 15.49 -6.81 18.74
C ILE A 86 17.00 -6.95 18.57
N HIS A 87 17.56 -6.67 17.38
CA HIS A 87 19.01 -6.72 17.17
C HIS A 87 19.73 -5.66 18.02
N VAL A 88 19.25 -4.42 18.03
CA VAL A 88 19.83 -3.34 18.84
C VAL A 88 19.80 -3.67 20.34
N ASN A 89 18.67 -4.20 20.83
CA ASN A 89 18.57 -4.59 22.24
C ASN A 89 19.36 -5.87 22.58
N GLY A 90 19.49 -6.80 21.63
CA GLY A 90 20.30 -8.02 21.78
C GLY A 90 21.78 -7.69 21.91
N ASP A 91 22.27 -6.71 21.15
CA ASP A 91 23.65 -6.21 21.23
C ASP A 91 23.91 -5.38 22.51
N SER A 92 22.87 -4.79 23.10
CA SER A 92 23.00 -4.05 24.37
C SER A 92 22.98 -4.91 25.63
N ASN A 93 22.58 -6.18 25.56
CA ASN A 93 22.56 -7.12 26.70
C ASN A 93 23.86 -7.97 26.81
N ILE A 94 24.88 -7.66 26.02
CA ILE A 94 26.20 -8.31 26.02
C ILE A 94 27.34 -7.40 26.50
N LEU A 95 27.02 -6.27 27.13
CA LEU A 95 27.94 -5.41 27.92
C LEU A 95 27.41 -5.28 29.35
#